data_AF-A0A2D6MCQ9-F1
#
_entry.id   AF-A0A2D6MCQ9-F1
#
_cell.length_a   1.000
_cell.length_b   1.000
_cell.length_c   1.000
_cell.angle_alpha   90.00
_cell.angle_beta   90.00
_cell.angle_gamma   90.00
#
_symmetry.space_group_name_H-M   'P 1'
#
loop_
_entity.id
_entity.type
_entity.pdbx_description
1 polymer ?
#
loop_
_entity_poly.entity_id
_entity_poly.type
_entity_poly.pdbx_seq_one_letter_code
_entity_poly.pdbx_strand_id
1 'polypeptide(L)'
;MTTGNKELDKKLDLLMDKLKGIVKMSSENKLYPVVLTGKGPHFYYSINAKAFVEVPAVSELYIMPEKGMKDGKLYVFSPWKWNSGVILLIPQEKLAIIGDN
;
A
#
# COMPACT_ATOMS: atom_id res chain seq x y z
N MET A 1 6.35 -32.72 40.32
CA MET A 1 6.81 -32.59 38.93
C MET A 1 5.89 -31.61 38.20
N THR A 2 6.21 -30.31 38.15
CA THR A 2 5.35 -29.30 37.46
C THR A 2 6.15 -28.08 36.97
N THR A 3 7.45 -28.25 36.70
CA THR A 3 8.32 -27.13 36.26
C THR A 3 8.41 -27.02 34.74
N GLY A 4 8.20 -28.12 34.00
CA GLY A 4 8.33 -28.14 32.53
C GLY A 4 7.21 -27.41 31.78
N ASN A 5 6.01 -27.28 32.37
CA ASN A 5 4.87 -26.67 31.69
C ASN A 5 4.97 -25.14 31.64
N LYS A 6 5.44 -24.51 32.73
CA LYS A 6 5.56 -23.04 32.82
C LYS A 6 6.58 -22.44 31.85
N GLU A 7 7.63 -23.18 31.52
CA GLU A 7 8.66 -22.69 30.59
C GLU A 7 8.20 -22.82 29.13
N LEU A 8 7.39 -23.85 28.84
CA LEU A 8 6.76 -24.05 27.54
C LEU A 8 5.68 -22.99 27.29
N ASP A 9 4.83 -22.72 28.29
CA ASP A 9 3.78 -21.69 28.22
C ASP A 9 4.38 -20.31 27.92
N LYS A 10 5.46 -19.93 28.61
CA LYS A 10 6.17 -18.67 28.34
C LYS A 10 6.73 -18.59 26.92
N LYS A 11 7.26 -19.69 26.38
CA LYS A 11 7.75 -19.75 24.99
C LYS A 11 6.60 -19.64 23.99
N LEU A 12 5.44 -20.22 24.32
CA LEU A 12 4.23 -20.12 23.52
C LEU A 12 3.69 -18.68 23.47
N ASP A 13 3.63 -18.01 24.62
CA ASP A 13 3.19 -16.61 24.72
C ASP A 13 4.12 -15.68 23.93
N LEU A 14 5.44 -15.86 24.07
CA LEU A 14 6.44 -15.12 23.28
C LEU A 14 6.31 -15.36 21.77
N LEU A 15 5.97 -16.57 21.35
CA LEU A 15 5.72 -16.89 19.95
C LEU A 15 4.43 -16.22 19.45
N MET A 16 3.37 -16.25 20.25
CA MET A 16 2.09 -15.61 19.93
C MET A 16 2.22 -14.09 19.80
N ASP A 17 3.01 -13.45 20.67
CA ASP A 17 3.26 -12.01 20.57
C ASP A 17 4.11 -11.64 19.35
N LYS A 18 5.11 -12.47 18.99
CA LYS A 18 5.87 -12.31 17.75
C LYS A 18 4.96 -12.47 16.52
N LEU A 19 4.08 -13.48 16.52
CA LEU A 19 3.13 -13.70 15.43
C LEU A 19 2.14 -12.54 15.30
N LYS A 20 1.60 -12.02 16.40
CA LYS A 20 0.75 -10.82 16.38
C LYS A 20 1.47 -9.60 15.83
N GLY A 21 2.74 -9.40 16.18
CA GLY A 21 3.56 -8.32 15.63
C GLY A 21 3.75 -8.43 14.12
N ILE A 22 3.99 -9.65 13.61
CA ILE A 22 4.12 -9.92 12.17
C ILE A 22 2.79 -9.69 11.44
N VAL A 23 1.68 -10.19 11.98
CA VAL A 23 0.34 -10.00 11.39
C VAL A 23 -0.01 -8.52 11.32
N LYS A 24 0.26 -7.76 12.40
CA LYS A 24 0.02 -6.31 12.45
C LYS A 24 0.87 -5.52 11.46
N MET A 25 2.16 -5.85 11.33
CA MET A 25 3.03 -5.28 10.29
C MET A 25 2.50 -5.58 8.88
N SER A 26 1.96 -6.78 8.65
CA SER A 26 1.39 -7.13 7.34
C SER A 26 0.10 -6.35 7.03
N SER A 27 -0.70 -6.00 8.04
CA SER A 27 -1.93 -5.23 7.85
C SER A 27 -1.70 -3.73 7.66
N GLU A 28 -0.67 -3.17 8.28
CA GLU A 28 -0.38 -1.72 8.20
C GLU A 28 0.39 -1.33 6.93
N ASN A 29 1.04 -2.29 6.25
CA ASN A 29 1.77 -2.09 5.00
C ASN A 29 1.02 -2.61 3.75
N LYS A 30 -0.30 -2.82 3.84
CA LYS A 30 -1.07 -3.23 2.67
C LYS A 30 -1.19 -2.08 1.68
N LEU A 31 -0.58 -2.26 0.52
CA LEU A 31 -0.84 -1.48 -0.67
C LEU A 31 -2.20 -1.88 -1.23
N TYR A 32 -3.15 -0.94 -1.27
CA TYR A 32 -4.51 -1.22 -1.77
C TYR A 32 -4.55 -1.04 -3.29
N PRO A 33 -4.83 -2.11 -4.08
CA PRO A 33 -4.88 -2.01 -5.52
C PRO A 33 -6.06 -1.15 -5.98
N VAL A 34 -5.78 -0.22 -6.88
CA VAL A 34 -6.76 0.71 -7.47
C VAL A 34 -6.61 0.78 -8.98
N VAL A 35 -7.70 1.16 -9.66
CA VAL A 35 -7.68 1.54 -11.08
C VAL A 35 -8.10 2.99 -11.26
N LEU A 36 -7.68 3.59 -12.37
CA LEU A 36 -8.19 4.89 -12.80
C LEU A 36 -9.60 4.76 -13.37
N THR A 37 -10.46 5.70 -12.97
CA THR A 37 -11.80 5.84 -13.55
C THR A 37 -11.74 6.84 -14.73
N GLY A 38 -12.33 6.45 -15.86
CA GLY A 38 -12.37 7.27 -17.08
C GLY A 38 -11.75 6.58 -18.28
N LYS A 39 -11.87 7.22 -19.46
CA LYS A 39 -11.29 6.75 -20.72
C LYS A 39 -10.26 7.77 -21.21
N GLY A 40 -9.19 7.28 -21.82
CA GLY A 40 -8.16 8.10 -22.46
C GLY A 40 -6.88 8.25 -21.64
N PRO A 41 -5.97 9.13 -22.08
CA PRO A 41 -4.70 9.37 -21.38
C PRO A 41 -4.96 10.18 -20.11
N HIS A 42 -4.39 9.74 -18.99
CA HIS A 42 -4.46 10.46 -17.73
C HIS A 42 -3.12 11.14 -17.46
N PHE A 43 -3.14 12.36 -16.91
CA PHE A 43 -1.92 13.09 -16.57
C PHE A 43 -1.92 13.44 -15.09
N TYR A 44 -0.93 12.97 -14.35
CA TYR A 44 -0.80 13.21 -12.92
C TYR A 44 0.60 13.69 -12.56
N TYR A 45 0.68 14.49 -11.49
CA TYR A 45 1.96 14.96 -10.99
C TYR A 45 2.70 13.84 -10.28
N SER A 46 3.90 13.54 -10.74
CA SER A 46 4.82 12.60 -10.12
C SER A 46 5.69 13.32 -9.10
N ILE A 47 5.65 12.86 -7.85
CA ILE A 47 6.45 13.40 -6.74
C ILE A 47 7.94 13.15 -6.97
N ASN A 48 8.30 11.95 -7.47
CA ASN A 48 9.68 11.57 -7.69
C ASN A 48 10.27 12.19 -8.96
N ALA A 49 9.48 12.35 -10.04
CA ALA A 49 9.94 13.03 -11.26
C ALA A 49 9.79 14.55 -11.20
N LYS A 50 9.05 15.09 -10.22
CA LYS A 50 8.69 16.51 -10.08
C LYS A 50 8.04 17.11 -11.34
N ALA A 51 7.35 16.29 -12.12
CA ALA A 51 6.73 16.65 -13.39
C ALA A 51 5.39 15.92 -13.58
N PHE A 52 4.54 16.45 -14.46
CA PHE A 52 3.37 15.72 -14.93
C PHE A 52 3.81 14.58 -15.84
N VAL A 53 3.27 13.39 -15.58
CA VAL A 53 3.51 12.20 -16.39
C VAL A 53 2.18 11.67 -16.88
N GLU A 54 2.19 11.18 -18.12
CA GLU A 54 1.09 10.39 -18.64
C GLU A 54 1.04 9.06 -17.88
N VAL A 55 -0.15 8.64 -17.46
CA VAL A 55 -0.42 7.39 -16.75
C VAL A 55 -1.45 6.61 -17.59
N PRO A 56 -1.08 5.44 -18.12
CA PRO A 56 -2.01 4.60 -18.87
C PRO A 56 -3.23 4.22 -18.03
N ALA A 57 -4.41 4.17 -18.65
CA ALA A 57 -5.66 3.80 -17.96
C ALA A 57 -5.62 2.38 -17.36
N VAL A 58 -4.84 1.48 -17.95
CA VAL A 58 -4.65 0.08 -17.51
C VAL A 58 -3.44 -0.11 -16.59
N SER A 59 -2.91 0.97 -16.00
CA SER A 59 -1.75 0.86 -15.10
C SER A 59 -2.11 0.15 -13.81
N GLU A 60 -1.20 -0.68 -13.32
CA GLU A 60 -1.22 -1.14 -11.94
C GLU A 60 -0.95 0.04 -11.01
N LEU A 61 -1.86 0.27 -10.07
CA LEU A 61 -1.80 1.37 -9.12
C LEU A 61 -2.14 0.87 -7.72
N TYR A 62 -1.47 1.46 -6.74
CA TYR A 62 -1.63 1.10 -5.34
C TYR A 62 -1.70 2.35 -4.48
N ILE A 63 -2.70 2.44 -3.60
CA ILE A 63 -2.74 3.51 -2.58
C ILE A 63 -1.62 3.26 -1.57
N MET A 64 -0.91 4.34 -1.21
CA MET A 64 0.06 4.39 -0.12
C MET A 64 -0.61 4.95 1.15
N PRO A 65 -1.26 4.12 1.98
CA PRO A 65 -2.04 4.61 3.12
C PRO A 65 -1.20 5.40 4.13
N GLU A 66 0.08 5.05 4.28
CA GLU A 66 1.01 5.68 5.21
C GLU A 66 1.32 7.15 4.88
N LYS A 67 1.07 7.58 3.64
CA LYS A 67 1.30 8.97 3.20
C LYS A 67 0.07 9.88 3.38
N GLY A 68 -1.12 9.31 3.57
CA GLY A 68 -2.37 10.06 3.74
C GLY A 68 -2.82 10.80 2.47
N MET A 69 -3.48 11.95 2.66
CA MET A 69 -4.02 12.78 1.58
C MET A 69 -3.38 14.17 1.57
N LYS A 70 -3.24 14.74 0.36
CA LYS A 70 -2.81 16.13 0.13
C LYS A 70 -3.75 16.81 -0.84
N ASP A 71 -4.43 17.87 -0.40
CA ASP A 71 -5.34 18.68 -1.23
C ASP A 71 -6.39 17.84 -1.99
N GLY A 72 -7.02 16.90 -1.29
CA GLY A 72 -8.01 15.97 -1.88
C GLY A 72 -7.42 14.85 -2.74
N LYS A 73 -6.09 14.75 -2.85
CA LYS A 73 -5.38 13.73 -3.64
C LYS A 73 -4.73 12.69 -2.75
N LEU A 74 -4.76 11.44 -3.18
CA LEU A 74 -4.06 10.32 -2.56
C LEU A 74 -2.69 10.14 -3.19
N TYR A 75 -1.74 9.66 -2.39
CA TYR A 75 -0.47 9.16 -2.90
C TYR A 75 -0.68 7.76 -3.46
N VAL A 76 -0.36 7.61 -4.75
CA VAL A 76 -0.54 6.36 -5.50
C VAL A 76 0.79 5.93 -6.07
N PHE A 77 1.20 4.71 -5.74
CA PHE A 77 2.37 4.06 -6.32
C PHE A 77 1.97 3.34 -7.62
N SER A 78 2.80 3.50 -8.65
CA SER A 78 2.73 2.68 -9.86
C SER A 78 4.10 2.07 -10.16
N PRO A 79 4.20 0.75 -10.37
CA PRO A 79 5.45 0.11 -10.78
C PRO A 79 5.79 0.34 -12.26
N TRP A 80 4.89 0.98 -13.04
CA TRP A 80 4.93 1.03 -14.50
C TRP A 80 6.20 1.66 -15.12
N LYS A 81 6.92 2.55 -14.41
CA LYS A 81 8.25 3.00 -14.88
C LYS A 81 9.36 2.09 -14.37
N TRP A 82 10.07 1.47 -15.32
CA TRP A 82 11.24 0.60 -15.09
C TRP A 82 12.22 1.21 -14.05
N ASN A 83 12.64 0.35 -13.12
CA ASN A 83 13.64 0.54 -12.04
C ASN A 83 13.29 1.38 -10.80
N SER A 84 12.27 2.24 -10.79
CA SER A 84 11.99 3.05 -9.58
C SER A 84 10.52 3.17 -9.19
N GLY A 85 9.60 2.74 -10.07
CA GLY A 85 8.20 3.11 -9.95
C GLY A 85 7.98 4.63 -9.94
N VAL A 86 6.73 5.05 -9.83
CA VAL A 86 6.34 6.45 -9.69
C VAL A 86 5.37 6.62 -8.55
N ILE A 87 5.52 7.73 -7.82
CA ILE A 87 4.57 8.18 -6.80
C ILE A 87 3.78 9.33 -7.40
N LEU A 88 2.47 9.15 -7.50
CA LEU A 88 1.53 10.06 -8.16
C LEU A 88 0.60 10.68 -7.13
N LEU A 89 0.18 11.93 -7.37
CA LEU A 89 -0.94 12.55 -6.66
C LEU A 89 -2.20 12.46 -7.51
N ILE A 90 -3.14 11.61 -7.09
CA ILE A 90 -4.37 11.33 -7.85
C ILE A 90 -5.59 11.69 -6.99
N PRO A 91 -6.57 12.46 -7.51
CA PRO A 91 -7.82 12.72 -6.79
C PRO A 91 -8.56 11.42 -6.46
N GLN A 92 -9.10 11.31 -5.25
CA GLN A 92 -9.74 10.08 -4.78
C GLN A 92 -10.90 9.66 -5.67
N GLU A 93 -11.68 10.61 -6.19
CA GLU A 93 -12.81 10.36 -7.09
C GLU A 93 -12.41 9.78 -8.45
N LYS A 94 -11.12 9.85 -8.80
CA LYS A 94 -10.55 9.24 -10.01
C LYS A 94 -10.05 7.82 -9.79
N LEU A 95 -10.19 7.28 -8.59
CA LEU A 95 -9.73 5.95 -8.23
C LEU A 95 -10.90 5.04 -7.88
N ALA A 96 -10.87 3.81 -8.38
CA ALA A 96 -11.75 2.74 -7.94
C ALA A 96 -10.91 1.62 -7.31
N ILE A 97 -11.29 1.18 -6.11
CA ILE A 97 -10.66 0.08 -5.40
C ILE A 97 -11.05 -1.23 -6.08
N ILE A 98 -10.07 -2.06 -6.42
CA ILE A 98 -10.28 -3.33 -7.14
C ILE A 98 -10.55 -4.49 -6.17
N GLY A 99 -10.17 -4.34 -4.90
CA GLY A 99 -10.39 -5.31 -3.82
C GLY A 99 -9.26 -5.29 -2.79
N ASP A 100 -9.35 -6.16 -1.79
CA ASP A 100 -8.24 -6.48 -0.87
C ASP A 100 -7.42 -7.63 -1.48
N ASN A 101 -6.09 -7.46 -1.57
CA ASN A 101 -5.17 -8.59 -1.68
C ASN A 101 -4.95 -9.24 -0.31
#